data_AF-A0A382M1L9-F1
#
_entry.id   AF-A0A382M1L9-F1
#
_cell.length_a   1.000
_cell.length_b   1.000
_cell.length_c   1.000
_cell.angle_alpha   90.00
_cell.angle_beta   90.00
_cell.angle_gamma   90.00
#
_symmetry.space_group_name_H-M   'P 1'
#
loop_
_entity.id
_entity.type
_entity.pdbx_description
1 polymer ?
#
loop_
_entity_poly.entity_id
_entity_poly.type
_entity_poly.pdbx_seq_one_letter_code
_entity_poly.pdbx_strand_id
1 'polypeptide(L)'
;MFFTNKRKSIMFSNRLFNLLGYKAIYLTHCRIRKKNPSPVNIPIFGKIKTYHEIANIHDNFAVGELRDEVIEAHLSQEKNPIVVDCGVNVGITVRWWLNGLSNNNLRVIGIDMIDETHKFTINSLIEANINPERYQYHVAALWGHGNATFNIDVEDPLYGETNVFQTSEGKNLRTIQSKTIDDLLVGTSLKKIDLLKIDIEGAGASALEGGLEILKVTKHVVIELHNEEERKKSTKLLLGNGFYLRKSVGRHLWWERV
;
A
#
# COMPACT_ATOMS: atom_id res chain seq x y z
N MET A 1 3.12 25.17 -22.72
CA MET A 1 2.67 24.07 -21.84
C MET A 1 3.54 22.79 -21.90
N PHE A 2 4.61 22.72 -22.70
CA PHE A 2 5.46 21.51 -22.84
C PHE A 2 6.71 21.45 -21.92
N PHE A 3 7.05 22.54 -21.22
CA PHE A 3 8.30 22.64 -20.42
C PHE A 3 8.17 22.16 -18.97
N THR A 4 6.96 21.93 -18.46
CA THR A 4 6.69 21.52 -17.06
C THR A 4 6.82 20.02 -16.85
N ASN A 5 6.45 19.19 -17.83
CA ASN A 5 6.55 17.73 -17.73
C ASN A 5 7.99 17.21 -17.80
N LYS A 6 8.87 17.88 -18.55
CA LYS A 6 10.27 17.45 -18.73
C LYS A 6 11.09 17.62 -17.44
N ARG A 7 10.90 18.73 -16.70
CA ARG A 7 11.55 18.97 -15.40
C ARG A 7 11.10 18.00 -14.32
N LYS A 8 9.79 17.68 -14.27
CA LYS A 8 9.26 16.65 -13.37
C LYS A 8 9.85 15.27 -13.67
N SER A 9 9.87 14.87 -14.94
CA SER A 9 10.48 13.59 -15.38
C SER A 9 11.97 13.46 -15.01
N ILE A 10 12.75 14.53 -15.14
CA ILE A 10 14.19 14.54 -14.77
C ILE A 10 14.38 14.45 -13.24
N MET A 11 13.54 15.11 -12.44
CA MET A 11 13.59 15.00 -10.97
C MET A 11 13.18 13.60 -10.46
N PHE A 12 12.13 13.01 -11.05
CA PHE A 12 11.68 11.65 -10.70
C PHE A 12 12.72 10.57 -11.05
N SER A 13 13.43 10.76 -12.16
CA SER A 13 14.57 9.93 -12.56
C SER A 13 15.66 9.88 -11.49
N ASN A 14 15.98 11.01 -10.86
CA ASN A 14 17.09 11.08 -9.88
C ASN A 14 16.80 10.35 -8.59
N ARG A 15 15.56 10.41 -8.06
CA ARG A 15 15.20 9.69 -6.82
C ARG A 15 15.29 8.18 -6.99
N LEU A 16 14.72 7.67 -8.08
CA LEU A 16 14.75 6.24 -8.36
C LEU A 16 16.17 5.77 -8.71
N PHE A 17 16.95 6.57 -9.43
CA PHE A 17 18.35 6.28 -9.71
C PHE A 17 19.20 6.26 -8.44
N ASN A 18 18.98 7.17 -7.49
CA ASN A 18 19.66 7.13 -6.20
C ASN A 18 19.35 5.84 -5.42
N LEU A 19 18.15 5.28 -5.59
CA LEU A 19 17.71 4.07 -4.90
C LEU A 19 18.18 2.77 -5.60
N LEU A 20 18.13 2.73 -6.93
CA LEU A 20 18.33 1.48 -7.71
C LEU A 20 19.55 1.52 -8.64
N GLY A 21 20.28 2.64 -8.68
CA GLY A 21 21.38 2.88 -9.62
C GLY A 21 20.92 2.78 -11.08
N TYR A 22 21.79 2.24 -11.94
CA TYR A 22 21.53 2.07 -13.36
C TYR A 22 20.31 1.18 -13.67
N LYS A 23 19.89 0.32 -12.73
CA LYS A 23 18.68 -0.50 -12.90
C LYS A 23 17.42 0.36 -12.99
N ALA A 24 17.41 1.56 -12.39
CA ALA A 24 16.33 2.53 -12.55
C ALA A 24 16.09 2.90 -14.02
N ILE A 25 17.14 3.02 -14.83
CA ILE A 25 17.03 3.36 -16.26
C ILE A 25 16.29 2.26 -17.00
N TYR A 26 16.66 1.00 -16.75
CA TYR A 26 16.02 -0.16 -17.35
C TYR A 26 14.53 -0.26 -16.96
N LEU A 27 14.21 -0.17 -15.67
CA LEU A 27 12.83 -0.21 -15.19
C LEU A 27 12.00 0.95 -15.77
N THR A 28 12.57 2.15 -15.83
CA THR A 28 11.92 3.32 -16.45
C THR A 28 11.60 3.07 -17.92
N HIS A 29 12.53 2.45 -18.66
CA HIS A 29 12.29 2.10 -20.06
C HIS A 29 11.13 1.10 -20.21
N CYS A 30 11.12 0.04 -19.39
CA CYS A 30 10.03 -0.93 -19.35
C CYS A 30 8.68 -0.28 -19.01
N ARG A 31 8.66 0.67 -18.05
CA ARG A 31 7.47 1.44 -17.68
C ARG A 31 6.91 2.24 -18.86
N ILE A 32 7.77 3.03 -19.52
CA ILE A 32 7.36 3.87 -20.66
C ILE A 32 6.78 3.00 -21.79
N ARG A 33 7.35 1.82 -22.00
CA ARG A 33 6.91 0.87 -23.02
C ARG A 33 5.69 0.03 -22.60
N LYS A 34 5.24 0.13 -21.34
CA LYS A 34 4.21 -0.74 -20.73
C LYS A 34 4.49 -2.24 -20.95
N LYS A 35 5.74 -2.65 -20.72
CA LYS A 35 6.19 -4.04 -20.92
C LYS A 35 6.71 -4.65 -19.63
N ASN A 36 6.45 -5.94 -19.47
CA ASN A 36 7.12 -6.75 -18.46
C ASN A 36 8.65 -6.72 -18.70
N PRO A 37 9.46 -6.58 -17.64
CA PRO A 37 10.91 -6.68 -17.76
C PRO A 37 11.34 -8.14 -17.95
N SER A 38 12.52 -8.35 -18.53
CA SER A 38 13.29 -9.55 -18.24
C SER A 38 13.61 -9.53 -16.74
N PRO A 39 13.40 -10.64 -16.00
CA PRO A 39 13.50 -10.63 -14.55
C PRO A 39 14.80 -10.02 -14.05
N VAL A 40 14.70 -8.99 -13.21
CA VAL A 40 15.86 -8.23 -12.71
C VAL A 40 15.86 -8.20 -11.19
N ASN A 41 16.97 -8.59 -10.57
CA ASN A 41 17.11 -8.52 -9.12
C ASN A 41 17.40 -7.08 -8.69
N ILE A 42 16.55 -6.53 -7.83
CA ILE A 42 16.68 -5.23 -7.20
C ILE A 42 16.93 -5.45 -5.71
N PRO A 43 18.08 -5.04 -5.13
CA PRO A 43 18.46 -5.43 -3.76
C PRO A 43 17.38 -5.23 -2.70
N ILE A 44 16.59 -4.17 -2.84
CA ILE A 44 15.52 -3.80 -1.91
C ILE A 44 14.23 -4.59 -2.16
N PHE A 45 13.85 -4.79 -3.42
CA PHE A 45 12.54 -5.33 -3.79
C PHE A 45 12.58 -6.79 -4.27
N GLY A 46 13.75 -7.41 -4.29
CA GLY A 46 13.96 -8.73 -4.88
C GLY A 46 13.83 -8.71 -6.40
N LYS A 47 13.40 -9.84 -6.96
CA LYS A 47 13.29 -10.04 -8.41
C LYS A 47 12.01 -9.38 -8.97
N ILE A 48 12.18 -8.37 -9.81
CA ILE A 48 11.09 -7.67 -10.50
C ILE A 48 10.83 -8.33 -11.84
N LYS A 49 9.56 -8.70 -12.09
CA LYS A 49 9.13 -9.51 -13.24
C LYS A 49 7.95 -8.92 -14.00
N THR A 50 7.16 -8.05 -13.37
CA THR A 50 5.93 -7.52 -13.99
C THR A 50 5.98 -6.01 -14.18
N TYR A 51 5.20 -5.51 -15.14
CA TYR A 51 4.97 -4.09 -15.33
C TYR A 51 4.31 -3.45 -14.09
N HIS A 52 3.42 -4.16 -13.40
CA HIS A 52 2.72 -3.65 -12.22
C HIS A 52 3.66 -3.39 -11.04
N GLU A 53 4.66 -4.26 -10.84
CA GLU A 53 5.75 -4.00 -9.89
C GLU A 53 6.53 -2.74 -10.25
N ILE A 54 6.85 -2.57 -11.54
CA ILE A 54 7.54 -1.37 -12.02
C ILE A 54 6.71 -0.10 -11.79
N ALA A 55 5.42 -0.14 -12.13
CA ALA A 55 4.52 0.99 -11.92
C ALA A 55 4.49 1.39 -10.44
N ASN A 56 4.24 0.42 -9.56
CA ASN A 56 4.24 0.65 -8.11
C ASN A 56 5.58 1.17 -7.57
N ILE A 57 6.72 0.66 -8.05
CA ILE A 57 8.03 1.19 -7.67
C ILE A 57 8.14 2.66 -8.05
N HIS A 58 7.69 3.03 -9.24
CA HIS A 58 7.78 4.42 -9.66
C HIS A 58 6.84 5.34 -8.88
N ASP A 59 5.60 4.93 -8.68
CA ASP A 59 4.59 5.78 -8.01
C ASP A 59 5.00 5.99 -6.55
N ASN A 60 5.41 4.92 -5.87
CA ASN A 60 5.83 4.99 -4.48
C ASN A 60 7.22 5.64 -4.25
N PHE A 61 8.20 5.37 -5.12
CA PHE A 61 9.61 5.74 -4.83
C PHE A 61 10.16 6.84 -5.74
N ALA A 62 9.65 7.00 -6.96
CA ALA A 62 10.02 8.13 -7.81
C ALA A 62 9.18 9.35 -7.44
N VAL A 63 7.86 9.22 -7.37
CA VAL A 63 6.96 10.33 -7.00
C VAL A 63 7.00 10.57 -5.49
N GLY A 64 7.16 9.52 -4.68
CA GLY A 64 7.24 9.62 -3.23
C GLY A 64 5.86 9.62 -2.57
N GLU A 65 4.89 8.93 -3.19
CA GLU A 65 3.49 8.96 -2.80
C GLU A 65 3.21 8.30 -1.46
N LEU A 66 3.98 7.28 -1.06
CA LEU A 66 3.78 6.55 0.19
C LEU A 66 5.00 6.53 1.13
N ARG A 67 6.03 7.31 0.82
CA ARG A 67 7.23 7.41 1.65
C ARG A 67 7.20 8.62 2.57
N ASP A 68 7.64 8.39 3.80
CA ASP A 68 7.86 9.46 4.75
C ASP A 68 9.00 9.18 5.71
N GLU A 69 9.97 10.09 5.74
CA GLU A 69 11.21 9.93 6.50
C GLU A 69 10.98 9.85 8.01
N VAL A 70 9.96 10.55 8.55
CA VAL A 70 9.65 10.50 9.99
C VAL A 70 9.07 9.15 10.37
N ILE A 71 8.12 8.64 9.57
CA ILE A 71 7.53 7.32 9.79
C ILE A 71 8.58 6.22 9.57
N GLU A 72 9.37 6.29 8.50
CA GLU A 72 10.41 5.30 8.22
C GLU A 72 11.51 5.30 9.30
N ALA A 73 11.88 6.45 9.84
CA ALA A 73 12.80 6.54 10.97
C ALA A 73 12.20 5.90 12.23
N HIS A 74 10.92 6.17 12.54
CA HIS A 74 10.20 5.52 13.64
C HIS A 74 10.20 3.99 13.48
N LEU A 75 9.79 3.50 12.31
CA LEU A 75 9.76 2.06 12.00
C LEU A 75 11.15 1.43 12.05
N SER A 76 12.22 2.17 11.74
CA SER A 76 13.59 1.64 11.80
C SER A 76 14.13 1.54 13.23
N GLN A 77 13.67 2.41 14.14
CA GLN A 77 14.17 2.51 15.52
C GLN A 77 13.33 1.74 16.54
N GLU A 78 12.04 1.57 16.26
CA GLU A 78 11.10 0.88 17.14
C GLU A 78 11.47 -0.61 17.33
N LYS A 79 11.31 -1.16 18.54
CA LYS A 79 11.82 -2.51 18.85
C LYS A 79 11.13 -3.63 18.07
N ASN A 80 9.80 -3.56 17.99
CA ASN A 80 8.95 -4.54 17.32
C ASN A 80 7.81 -3.81 16.59
N PRO A 81 8.08 -3.10 15.50
CA PRO A 81 7.08 -2.29 14.85
C PRO A 81 6.07 -3.15 14.08
N ILE A 82 4.82 -2.68 14.07
CA ILE A 82 3.72 -3.34 13.37
C ILE A 82 3.15 -2.38 12.34
N VAL A 83 3.17 -2.80 11.08
CA VAL A 83 2.54 -2.09 9.97
C VAL A 83 1.29 -2.85 9.54
N VAL A 84 0.19 -2.13 9.34
CA VAL A 84 -1.01 -2.65 8.67
C VAL A 84 -1.09 -2.01 7.29
N ASP A 85 -1.08 -2.83 6.23
CA ASP A 85 -1.10 -2.42 4.82
C ASP A 85 -2.43 -2.78 4.18
N CYS A 86 -3.32 -1.81 4.04
CA CYS A 86 -4.62 -1.97 3.42
C CYS A 86 -4.52 -1.56 1.93
N GLY A 87 -4.76 -2.53 1.03
CA GLY A 87 -4.49 -2.41 -0.41
C GLY A 87 -3.04 -2.77 -0.72
N VAL A 88 -2.71 -4.06 -0.71
CA VAL A 88 -1.34 -4.58 -0.83
C VAL A 88 -0.85 -4.54 -2.29
N ASN A 89 -1.75 -4.73 -3.24
CA ASN A 89 -1.45 -4.73 -4.68
C ASN A 89 -0.33 -5.73 -5.04
N VAL A 90 0.82 -5.29 -5.55
CA VAL A 90 1.96 -6.16 -5.88
C VAL A 90 3.02 -6.26 -4.76
N GLY A 91 2.66 -5.87 -3.54
CA GLY A 91 3.49 -6.04 -2.34
C GLY A 91 4.80 -5.25 -2.34
N ILE A 92 4.88 -4.16 -3.10
CA ILE A 92 6.10 -3.33 -3.20
C ILE A 92 6.38 -2.58 -1.89
N THR A 93 5.34 -2.05 -1.24
CA THR A 93 5.40 -1.41 0.09
C THR A 93 5.80 -2.42 1.18
N VAL A 94 5.20 -3.62 1.16
CA VAL A 94 5.56 -4.72 2.06
C VAL A 94 7.05 -5.06 1.95
N ARG A 95 7.55 -5.23 0.72
CA ARG A 95 8.97 -5.53 0.46
C ARG A 95 9.88 -4.39 0.90
N TRP A 96 9.46 -3.13 0.71
CA TRP A 96 10.19 -1.97 1.20
C TRP A 96 10.33 -1.99 2.73
N TRP A 97 9.25 -2.18 3.47
CA TRP A 97 9.34 -2.15 4.93
C TRP A 97 10.12 -3.34 5.50
N LEU A 98 9.97 -4.53 4.91
CA LEU A 98 10.62 -5.74 5.41
C LEU A 98 12.11 -5.85 5.02
N ASN A 99 12.55 -5.21 3.93
CA ASN A 99 13.92 -5.38 3.42
C ASN A 99 14.64 -4.06 3.09
N GLY A 100 13.91 -3.01 2.76
CA GLY A 100 14.46 -1.66 2.56
C GLY A 100 14.76 -0.92 3.87
N LEU A 101 14.04 -1.23 4.95
CA LEU A 101 14.31 -0.69 6.29
C LEU A 101 15.24 -1.63 7.08
N SER A 102 16.09 -1.05 7.93
CA SER A 102 17.09 -1.79 8.70
C SER A 102 16.55 -2.53 9.93
N ASN A 103 15.24 -2.79 10.01
CA ASN A 103 14.59 -3.37 11.18
C ASN A 103 14.09 -4.80 10.92
N ASN A 104 14.85 -5.78 11.42
CA ASN A 104 14.51 -7.18 11.22
C ASN A 104 13.31 -7.68 12.03
N ASN A 105 12.88 -6.94 13.05
CA ASN A 105 11.72 -7.27 13.90
C ASN A 105 10.42 -6.64 13.39
N LEU A 106 10.48 -5.84 12.32
CA LEU A 106 9.29 -5.26 11.71
C LEU A 106 8.39 -6.36 11.17
N ARG A 107 7.10 -6.25 11.49
CA ARG A 107 6.05 -7.13 10.97
C ARG A 107 5.03 -6.33 10.18
N VAL A 108 4.50 -6.94 9.14
CA VAL A 108 3.46 -6.36 8.29
C VAL A 108 2.24 -7.28 8.30
N ILE A 109 1.07 -6.70 8.50
CA ILE A 109 -0.23 -7.34 8.33
C ILE A 109 -0.86 -6.74 7.08
N GLY A 110 -0.93 -7.50 5.99
CA GLY A 110 -1.57 -7.07 4.75
C GLY A 110 -3.07 -7.36 4.73
N ILE A 111 -3.87 -6.45 4.20
CA ILE A 111 -5.30 -6.65 3.96
C ILE A 111 -5.57 -6.29 2.51
N ASP A 112 -5.96 -7.28 1.72
CA ASP A 112 -6.34 -7.10 0.32
C ASP A 112 -7.51 -8.03 0.01
N MET A 113 -8.34 -7.67 -0.96
CA MET A 113 -9.45 -8.52 -1.37
C MET A 113 -8.99 -9.66 -2.28
N ILE A 114 -7.81 -9.56 -2.88
CA ILE A 114 -7.27 -10.55 -3.82
C ILE A 114 -6.24 -11.45 -3.12
N ASP A 115 -6.55 -12.74 -2.96
CA ASP A 115 -5.63 -13.70 -2.33
C ASP A 115 -4.34 -13.90 -3.15
N GLU A 116 -4.43 -13.81 -4.48
CA GLU A 116 -3.26 -13.90 -5.37
C GLU A 116 -2.24 -12.79 -5.13
N THR A 117 -2.66 -11.59 -4.72
CA THR A 117 -1.79 -10.48 -4.32
C THR A 117 -0.93 -10.87 -3.12
N HIS A 118 -1.53 -11.52 -2.11
CA HIS A 118 -0.81 -11.98 -0.93
C HIS A 118 0.17 -13.11 -1.26
N LYS A 119 -0.30 -14.10 -2.04
CA LYS A 119 0.55 -15.20 -2.52
C LYS A 119 1.73 -14.71 -3.35
N PHE A 120 1.50 -13.73 -4.24
CA PHE A 120 2.56 -13.10 -5.01
C PHE A 120 3.58 -12.40 -4.12
N THR A 121 3.11 -11.69 -3.10
CA THR A 121 3.96 -11.01 -2.11
C THR A 121 4.82 -12.02 -1.34
N ILE A 122 4.24 -13.09 -0.81
CA ILE A 122 4.95 -14.16 -0.09
C ILE A 122 6.03 -14.81 -0.97
N ASN A 123 5.67 -15.17 -2.21
CA ASN A 123 6.63 -15.76 -3.15
C ASN A 123 7.80 -14.81 -3.43
N SER A 124 7.51 -13.51 -3.58
CA SER A 124 8.54 -12.48 -3.79
C SER A 124 9.45 -12.32 -2.58
N LEU A 125 8.92 -12.43 -1.35
CA LEU A 125 9.72 -12.41 -0.12
C LEU A 125 10.65 -13.63 -0.04
N ILE A 126 10.12 -14.83 -0.32
CA ILE A 126 10.90 -16.08 -0.32
C ILE A 126 12.02 -16.02 -1.35
N GLU A 127 11.73 -15.60 -2.59
CA GLU A 127 12.73 -15.48 -3.65
C GLU A 127 13.85 -14.48 -3.33
N ALA A 128 13.56 -13.50 -2.47
CA ALA A 128 14.51 -12.50 -2.01
C ALA A 128 15.26 -12.90 -0.73
N ASN A 129 15.05 -14.13 -0.22
CA ASN A 129 15.56 -14.60 1.07
C ASN A 129 15.11 -13.73 2.26
N ILE A 130 13.90 -13.17 2.19
CA ILE A 130 13.29 -12.39 3.26
C ILE A 130 12.36 -13.33 4.04
N ASN A 131 12.46 -13.37 5.38
CA ASN A 131 11.61 -14.24 6.20
C ASN A 131 10.10 -13.90 5.95
N PRO A 132 9.32 -14.81 5.33
CA PRO A 132 7.92 -14.56 5.01
C PRO A 132 7.03 -14.57 6.26
N GLU A 133 7.46 -15.14 7.40
CA GLU A 133 6.68 -15.16 8.64
C GLU A 133 6.46 -13.76 9.25
N ARG A 134 7.27 -12.78 8.81
CA ARG A 134 7.07 -11.36 9.17
C ARG A 134 5.92 -10.71 8.42
N TYR A 135 5.34 -11.40 7.44
CA TYR A 135 4.16 -10.98 6.71
C TYR A 135 2.98 -11.91 7.02
N GLN A 136 1.95 -11.36 7.64
CA GLN A 136 0.66 -12.01 7.84
C GLN A 136 -0.38 -11.29 6.99
N TYR A 137 -1.49 -11.95 6.67
CA TYR A 137 -2.50 -11.31 5.84
C TYR A 137 -3.93 -11.78 6.08
N HIS A 138 -4.87 -10.95 5.66
CA HIS A 138 -6.30 -11.24 5.61
C HIS A 138 -6.85 -10.95 4.22
N VAL A 139 -7.61 -11.91 3.67
CA VAL A 139 -8.31 -11.74 2.39
C VAL A 139 -9.70 -11.14 2.65
N ALA A 140 -9.86 -9.85 2.41
CA ALA A 140 -11.14 -9.15 2.60
C ALA A 140 -11.20 -7.84 1.82
N ALA A 141 -12.40 -7.51 1.32
CA ALA A 141 -12.70 -6.14 0.93
C ALA A 141 -12.97 -5.31 2.20
N LEU A 142 -12.31 -4.16 2.35
CA LEU A 142 -12.55 -3.30 3.51
C LEU A 142 -13.75 -2.38 3.28
N TRP A 143 -14.68 -2.38 4.25
CA TRP A 143 -15.87 -1.53 4.21
C TRP A 143 -16.30 -1.12 5.62
N GLY A 144 -16.79 0.11 5.79
CA GLY A 144 -17.10 0.69 7.11
C GLY A 144 -18.16 -0.04 7.92
N HIS A 145 -19.00 -0.86 7.30
CA HIS A 145 -20.06 -1.62 7.97
C HIS A 145 -19.85 -3.14 7.96
N GLY A 146 -18.81 -3.64 7.28
CA GLY A 146 -18.55 -5.08 7.10
C GLY A 146 -19.72 -5.85 6.48
N ASN A 147 -19.55 -7.16 6.31
CA ASN A 147 -20.58 -8.15 5.94
C ASN A 147 -21.41 -7.85 4.67
N ALA A 148 -21.03 -6.87 3.87
CA ALA A 148 -21.55 -6.66 2.53
C ALA A 148 -20.85 -7.63 1.57
N THR A 149 -21.62 -8.15 0.62
CA THR A 149 -21.13 -9.02 -0.44
C THR A 149 -20.97 -8.20 -1.71
N PHE A 150 -19.77 -8.22 -2.28
CA PHE A 150 -19.45 -7.53 -3.52
C PHE A 150 -19.18 -8.54 -4.63
N ASN A 151 -19.74 -8.27 -5.81
CA ASN A 151 -19.30 -8.94 -7.03
C ASN A 151 -18.28 -8.02 -7.70
N ILE A 152 -17.08 -8.53 -7.91
CA ILE A 152 -15.99 -7.83 -8.55
C ILE A 152 -15.62 -8.54 -9.85
N ASP A 153 -15.15 -7.81 -10.84
CA ASP A 153 -14.54 -8.39 -12.04
C ASP A 153 -13.02 -8.29 -11.92
N VAL A 154 -12.33 -9.44 -11.96
CA VAL A 154 -10.88 -9.52 -11.80
C VAL A 154 -10.25 -9.88 -13.14
N GLU A 155 -9.88 -8.87 -13.93
CA GLU A 155 -9.16 -9.10 -15.19
C GLU A 155 -7.73 -9.60 -14.95
N ASP A 156 -6.95 -8.92 -14.10
CA ASP A 156 -5.62 -9.32 -13.64
C ASP A 156 -5.55 -9.17 -12.11
N PRO A 157 -5.35 -10.27 -11.34
CA PRO A 157 -5.25 -10.23 -9.88
C PRO A 157 -4.10 -9.35 -9.35
N LEU A 158 -3.09 -9.04 -10.17
CA LEU A 158 -1.97 -8.17 -9.81
C LEU A 158 -2.18 -6.71 -10.23
N TYR A 159 -3.35 -6.38 -10.77
CA TYR A 159 -3.72 -5.02 -11.13
C TYR A 159 -4.55 -4.38 -10.00
N GLY A 160 -4.05 -3.26 -9.48
CA GLY A 160 -4.63 -2.57 -8.31
C GLY A 160 -5.95 -1.84 -8.55
N GLU A 161 -6.49 -1.83 -9.79
CA GLU A 161 -7.77 -1.20 -10.12
C GLU A 161 -8.85 -2.30 -10.29
N THR A 162 -9.32 -2.87 -9.19
CA THR A 162 -10.47 -3.79 -9.21
C THR A 162 -11.77 -3.00 -9.08
N ASN A 163 -12.62 -3.04 -10.11
CA ASN A 163 -13.91 -2.34 -10.09
C ASN A 163 -14.94 -3.09 -9.22
N VAL A 164 -15.37 -2.44 -8.14
CA VAL A 164 -16.52 -2.85 -7.33
C VAL A 164 -17.70 -2.05 -7.89
N PHE A 165 -18.52 -2.61 -8.81
CA PHE A 165 -19.95 -2.33 -9.06
C PHE A 165 -20.41 -2.75 -10.49
N GLN A 166 -21.50 -3.54 -10.50
CA GLN A 166 -22.43 -3.92 -11.59
C GLN A 166 -21.88 -4.08 -13.02
N THR A 167 -21.39 -5.27 -13.37
CA THR A 167 -21.48 -5.74 -14.76
C THR A 167 -21.83 -7.22 -14.80
N SER A 168 -23.02 -7.53 -15.30
CA SER A 168 -23.41 -8.86 -15.81
C SER A 168 -22.57 -9.32 -17.01
N GLU A 169 -21.53 -8.56 -17.38
CA GLU A 169 -20.67 -8.73 -18.55
C GLU A 169 -19.19 -8.94 -18.19
N GLY A 170 -18.85 -9.00 -16.90
CA GLY A 170 -17.47 -9.25 -16.45
C GLY A 170 -17.01 -10.66 -16.79
N LYS A 171 -15.75 -10.81 -17.19
CA LYS A 171 -15.22 -12.12 -17.64
C LYS A 171 -14.83 -13.03 -16.47
N ASN A 172 -14.45 -12.45 -15.34
CA ASN A 172 -13.93 -13.16 -14.17
C ASN A 172 -14.61 -12.64 -12.88
N LEU A 173 -15.92 -12.85 -12.79
CA LEU A 173 -16.70 -12.44 -11.63
C LEU A 173 -16.32 -13.24 -10.38
N ARG A 174 -15.95 -12.55 -9.31
CA ARG A 174 -15.71 -13.13 -7.98
C ARG A 174 -16.62 -12.49 -6.96
N THR A 175 -17.12 -13.31 -6.04
CA THR A 175 -17.90 -12.83 -4.90
C THR A 175 -16.99 -12.73 -3.69
N ILE A 176 -16.87 -11.52 -3.15
CA ILE A 176 -16.04 -11.22 -1.98
C ILE A 176 -16.91 -10.69 -0.86
N GLN A 177 -16.63 -11.18 0.36
CA GLN A 177 -17.22 -10.62 1.57
C GLN A 177 -16.34 -9.49 2.09
N SER A 178 -17.00 -8.43 2.53
CA SER A 178 -16.32 -7.35 3.22
C SER A 178 -16.21 -7.56 4.71
N LYS A 179 -15.18 -6.94 5.27
CA LYS A 179 -14.92 -6.86 6.71
C LYS A 179 -14.53 -5.43 7.06
N THR A 180 -14.76 -5.08 8.32
CA THR A 180 -14.16 -3.87 8.88
C THR A 180 -12.70 -4.15 9.25
N ILE A 181 -11.87 -3.12 9.40
CA ILE A 181 -10.50 -3.28 9.89
C ILE A 181 -10.54 -3.82 11.33
N ASP A 182 -11.48 -3.33 12.13
CA ASP A 182 -11.69 -3.76 13.52
C ASP A 182 -12.05 -5.26 13.59
N ASP A 183 -12.95 -5.77 12.74
CA ASP A 183 -13.30 -7.20 12.70
C ASP A 183 -12.08 -8.10 12.47
N LEU A 184 -11.17 -7.66 11.60
CA LEU A 184 -9.98 -8.43 11.23
C LEU A 184 -8.92 -8.40 12.33
N LEU A 185 -8.80 -7.29 13.06
CA LEU A 185 -7.65 -7.03 13.92
C LEU A 185 -7.96 -6.99 15.42
N VAL A 186 -9.18 -6.71 15.88
CA VAL A 186 -9.49 -6.60 17.32
C VAL A 186 -9.23 -7.92 18.07
N GLY A 187 -9.45 -9.07 17.42
CA GLY A 187 -9.15 -10.39 17.99
C GLY A 187 -7.65 -10.72 18.11
N THR A 188 -6.76 -9.92 17.52
CA THR A 188 -5.33 -10.23 17.41
C THR A 188 -4.50 -9.77 18.62
N SER A 189 -5.13 -9.24 19.67
CA SER A 189 -4.48 -8.74 20.90
C SER A 189 -3.42 -7.64 20.67
N LEU A 190 -3.49 -6.96 19.52
CA LEU A 190 -2.58 -5.87 19.17
C LEU A 190 -2.75 -4.70 20.14
N LYS A 191 -1.66 -4.39 20.84
CA LYS A 191 -1.61 -3.24 21.77
C LYS A 191 -1.09 -1.96 21.11
N LYS A 192 -0.52 -2.08 19.92
CA LYS A 192 0.03 -0.97 19.14
C LYS A 192 0.06 -1.30 17.65
N ILE A 193 -0.11 -0.28 16.83
CA ILE A 193 0.18 -0.26 15.41
C ILE A 193 1.03 0.97 15.15
N ASP A 194 2.21 0.77 14.58
CA ASP A 194 3.16 1.85 14.34
C ASP A 194 2.80 2.60 13.05
N LEU A 195 2.22 1.92 12.07
CA LEU A 195 1.71 2.52 10.84
C LEU A 195 0.47 1.77 10.34
N LEU A 196 -0.61 2.51 10.09
CA LEU A 196 -1.75 2.07 9.29
C LEU A 196 -1.69 2.77 7.93
N LYS A 197 -1.47 2.02 6.86
CA LYS A 197 -1.50 2.53 5.48
C LYS A 197 -2.79 2.10 4.81
N ILE A 198 -3.53 3.06 4.25
CA ILE A 198 -4.81 2.85 3.55
C ILE A 198 -4.69 3.41 2.14
N ASP A 199 -4.65 2.50 1.18
CA ASP A 199 -4.40 2.80 -0.23
C ASP A 199 -5.34 1.91 -1.04
N ILE A 200 -6.61 2.30 -1.01
CA ILE A 200 -7.72 1.57 -1.59
C ILE A 200 -8.48 2.55 -2.46
N GLU A 201 -8.53 2.25 -3.76
CA GLU A 201 -9.22 3.08 -4.74
C GLU A 201 -10.69 3.30 -4.34
N GLY A 202 -11.01 4.55 -3.99
CA GLY A 202 -12.36 5.03 -3.72
C GLY A 202 -13.03 4.52 -2.43
N ALA A 203 -12.32 3.83 -1.54
CA ALA A 203 -12.88 3.31 -0.29
C ALA A 203 -12.06 3.64 0.97
N GLY A 204 -11.08 4.54 0.88
CA GLY A 204 -10.19 4.89 1.99
C GLY A 204 -10.95 5.42 3.21
N ALA A 205 -11.92 6.32 2.99
CA ALA A 205 -12.72 6.86 4.09
C ALA A 205 -13.66 5.83 4.74
N SER A 206 -14.16 4.88 3.94
CA SER A 206 -15.02 3.78 4.40
C SER A 206 -14.22 2.77 5.21
N ALA A 207 -13.04 2.37 4.75
CA ALA A 207 -12.14 1.49 5.49
C ALA A 207 -11.77 2.08 6.86
N LEU A 208 -11.49 3.39 6.91
CA LEU A 208 -11.18 4.10 8.15
C LEU A 208 -12.35 4.12 9.15
N GLU A 209 -13.59 4.28 8.67
CA GLU A 209 -14.80 4.21 9.50
C GLU A 209 -14.99 2.84 10.16
N GLY A 210 -14.56 1.77 9.49
CA GLY A 210 -14.54 0.42 10.05
C GLY A 210 -13.29 0.11 10.89
N GLY A 211 -12.47 1.10 11.24
CA GLY A 211 -11.19 0.90 11.93
C GLY A 211 -11.02 1.75 13.18
N LEU A 212 -12.10 2.20 13.81
CA LEU A 212 -12.03 3.21 14.88
C LEU A 212 -11.38 2.67 16.16
N GLU A 213 -11.58 1.39 16.50
CA GLU A 213 -10.89 0.79 17.64
C GLU A 213 -9.39 0.64 17.34
N ILE A 214 -9.07 0.23 16.12
CA ILE A 214 -7.69 0.12 15.64
C ILE A 214 -6.99 1.48 15.61
N LEU A 215 -7.69 2.56 15.29
CA LEU A 215 -7.12 3.90 15.37
C LEU A 215 -6.59 4.20 16.77
N LYS A 216 -7.28 3.80 17.86
CA LYS A 216 -6.88 4.11 19.25
C LYS A 216 -5.48 3.62 19.61
N VAL A 217 -5.02 2.55 18.98
CA VAL A 217 -3.69 1.95 19.18
C VAL A 217 -2.72 2.27 18.05
N THR A 218 -3.12 3.10 17.07
CA THR A 218 -2.33 3.46 15.90
C THR A 218 -1.57 4.77 16.11
N LYS A 219 -0.26 4.77 15.83
CA LYS A 219 0.60 5.95 15.93
C LYS A 219 0.56 6.83 14.67
N HIS A 220 0.74 6.23 13.49
CA HIS A 220 0.75 6.93 12.22
C HIS A 220 -0.30 6.38 11.27
N VAL A 221 -0.94 7.27 10.48
CA VAL A 221 -1.83 6.89 9.38
C VAL A 221 -1.33 7.52 8.09
N VAL A 222 -1.22 6.72 7.03
CA VAL A 222 -1.00 7.21 5.67
C VAL A 222 -2.19 6.77 4.85
N ILE A 223 -2.86 7.72 4.18
CA ILE A 223 -4.08 7.45 3.44
C ILE A 223 -4.08 8.11 2.07
N GLU A 224 -4.45 7.35 1.04
CA GLU A 224 -4.81 7.86 -0.28
C GLU A 224 -6.32 8.15 -0.36
N LEU A 225 -6.69 9.28 -0.96
CA LEU A 225 -8.08 9.74 -1.08
C LEU A 225 -8.38 10.21 -2.52
N HIS A 226 -9.49 9.75 -3.10
CA HIS A 226 -9.78 9.90 -4.53
C HIS A 226 -10.74 11.05 -4.83
N ASN A 227 -11.51 11.51 -3.82
CA ASN A 227 -12.44 12.62 -3.97
C ASN A 227 -12.54 13.51 -2.72
N GLU A 228 -13.24 14.64 -2.84
CA GLU A 228 -13.38 15.63 -1.76
C GLU A 228 -14.21 15.10 -0.57
N GLU A 229 -15.22 14.27 -0.84
CA GLU A 229 -16.07 13.68 0.19
C GLU A 229 -15.27 12.74 1.10
N GLU A 230 -14.49 11.83 0.50
CA GLU A 230 -13.56 10.96 1.21
C GLU A 230 -12.57 11.76 2.06
N ARG A 231 -12.03 12.85 1.50
CA ARG A 231 -11.12 13.73 2.22
C ARG A 231 -11.77 14.37 3.44
N LYS A 232 -12.98 14.90 3.30
CA LYS A 232 -13.73 15.53 4.41
C LYS A 232 -14.05 14.50 5.50
N LYS A 233 -14.57 13.33 5.11
CA LYS A 233 -14.91 12.26 6.04
C LYS A 233 -13.68 11.74 6.79
N SER A 234 -12.61 11.41 6.09
CA SER A 234 -11.36 10.92 6.70
C SER A 234 -10.73 11.94 7.63
N THR A 235 -10.71 13.21 7.24
CA THR A 235 -10.21 14.32 8.09
C THR A 235 -10.99 14.42 9.39
N LYS A 236 -12.34 14.38 9.32
CA LYS A 236 -13.20 14.43 10.51
C LYS A 236 -12.93 13.25 11.44
N LEU A 237 -12.82 12.04 10.89
CA LEU A 237 -12.56 10.82 11.66
C LEU A 237 -11.19 10.86 12.35
N LEU A 238 -10.13 11.24 11.63
CA LEU A 238 -8.77 11.28 12.17
C LEU A 238 -8.61 12.36 13.24
N LEU A 239 -9.09 13.59 12.99
CA LEU A 239 -9.08 14.65 14.00
C LEU A 239 -9.88 14.26 15.25
N GLY A 240 -11.07 13.68 15.07
CA GLY A 240 -11.92 13.20 16.17
C GLY A 240 -11.30 12.06 16.98
N ASN A 241 -10.32 11.35 16.42
CA ASN A 241 -9.60 10.26 17.08
C ASN A 241 -8.21 10.66 17.57
N GLY A 242 -7.91 11.97 17.67
CA GLY A 242 -6.67 12.47 18.28
C GLY A 242 -5.45 12.47 17.35
N PHE A 243 -5.67 12.48 16.03
CA PHE A 243 -4.60 12.69 15.06
C PHE A 243 -4.52 14.16 14.64
N TYR A 244 -3.33 14.59 14.23
CA TYR A 244 -3.13 15.83 13.49
C TYR A 244 -2.53 15.53 12.11
N LEU A 245 -2.84 16.38 11.14
CA LEU A 245 -2.29 16.28 9.78
C LEU A 245 -0.85 16.80 9.80
N ARG A 246 0.13 15.93 9.55
CA ARG A 246 1.54 16.31 9.49
C ARG A 246 1.96 16.75 8.09
N LYS A 247 1.46 16.07 7.05
CA LYS A 247 1.85 16.30 5.65
C LYS A 247 0.71 15.92 4.70
N SER A 248 0.61 16.63 3.57
CA SER A 248 -0.34 16.34 2.49
C SER A 248 0.32 16.61 1.15
N VAL A 249 0.27 15.64 0.23
CA VAL A 249 0.85 15.73 -1.13
C VAL A 249 -0.08 15.02 -2.10
N GLY A 250 -0.74 15.78 -2.97
CA GLY A 250 -1.70 15.23 -3.94
C GLY A 250 -2.86 14.51 -3.25
N ARG A 251 -3.06 13.23 -3.59
CA ARG A 251 -4.08 12.35 -3.00
C ARG A 251 -3.68 11.79 -1.63
N HIS A 252 -2.42 11.93 -1.22
CA HIS A 252 -1.85 11.29 -0.06
C HIS A 252 -1.79 12.23 1.15
N LEU A 253 -2.20 11.74 2.30
CA LEU A 253 -2.16 12.45 3.58
C LEU A 253 -1.47 11.59 4.64
N TRP A 254 -0.62 12.24 5.45
CA TRP A 254 0.10 11.63 6.55
C TRP A 254 -0.32 12.26 7.87
N TRP A 255 -0.76 11.41 8.78
CA TRP A 255 -1.30 11.79 10.07
C TRP A 255 -0.49 11.15 11.19
N GLU A 256 -0.45 11.83 12.33
CA GLU A 256 0.22 11.37 13.53
C GLU A 256 -0.66 11.61 14.73
N ARG A 257 -0.69 10.64 15.64
CA ARG A 257 -1.45 10.72 16.89
C ARG A 257 -0.72 11.64 17.88
N VAL A 258 -1.48 12.50 18.56
CA VAL A 258 -1.00 13.37 19.66
C VAL A 258 -0.68 12.55 20.90
#